data_AF-M6RD42-F1
#
_entry.id   AF-M6RD42-F1
#
_cell.length_a   1.000
_cell.length_b   1.000
_cell.length_c   1.000
_cell.angle_alpha   90.00
_cell.angle_beta   90.00
_cell.angle_gamma   90.00
#
_symmetry.space_group_name_H-M   'P 1'
#
loop_
_entity.id
_entity.type
_entity.pdbx_description
1 polymer ?
#
loop_
_entity_poly.entity_id
_entity_poly.type
_entity_poly.pdbx_seq_one_letter_code
_entity_poly.pdbx_strand_id
1 'polypeptide(L)'
;MWIFMLPFANNLGMRFVNFAKFISGYLTNNKPYLQGHAEYAFLLDYVPNWKFMYKPGSMIQYQSFIPKENAVDAFSEILRICQKRGIITWLAVFKKHKPDSFLLTHVIRRLFNGDGFSSNFYKSKKTL
;
A
#
# COMPACT_ATOMS: atom_id res chain seq x y z
N MET A 1 -15.64 16.18 -1.37
CA MET A 1 -15.42 14.72 -1.29
C MET A 1 -14.29 14.33 -0.35
N TRP A 2 -13.02 14.75 -0.56
CA TRP A 2 -11.91 14.34 0.34
C TRP A 2 -12.05 14.79 1.80
N ILE A 3 -12.77 15.88 2.08
CA ILE A 3 -13.06 16.37 3.44
C ILE A 3 -13.76 15.28 4.29
N PHE A 4 -14.60 14.44 3.67
CA PHE A 4 -15.26 13.33 4.37
C PHE A 4 -14.28 12.21 4.77
N MET A 5 -13.06 12.21 4.23
CA MET A 5 -12.00 11.29 4.65
C MET A 5 -11.28 11.79 5.91
N LEU A 6 -11.37 13.08 6.25
CA LEU A 6 -10.65 13.68 7.39
C LEU A 6 -10.97 13.04 8.75
N PRO A 7 -12.25 12.73 9.09
CA PRO A 7 -12.57 12.05 10.33
C PRO A 7 -11.90 10.67 10.46
N PHE A 8 -11.58 10.04 9.32
CA PHE A 8 -10.92 8.74 9.26
C PHE A 8 -9.40 8.85 9.13
N ALA A 9 -8.86 10.03 8.86
CA ALA A 9 -7.43 10.31 8.69
C ALA A 9 -6.67 10.37 10.04
N ASN A 10 -6.86 9.35 10.86
CA ASN A 10 -6.15 9.09 12.11
C ASN A 10 -6.06 7.58 12.34
N ASN A 11 -5.30 7.17 13.36
CA ASN A 11 -5.00 5.75 13.58
C ASN A 11 -6.24 4.92 13.93
N LEU A 12 -7.17 5.47 14.71
CA LEU A 12 -8.41 4.76 15.07
C LEU A 12 -9.31 4.61 13.84
N GLY A 13 -9.53 5.71 13.13
CA GLY A 13 -10.31 5.74 11.89
C GLY A 13 -9.78 4.74 10.84
N MET A 14 -8.48 4.74 10.58
CA MET A 14 -7.87 3.80 9.64
C MET A 14 -7.96 2.34 10.10
N ARG A 15 -7.92 2.06 11.40
CA ARG A 15 -8.17 0.71 11.93
C ARG A 15 -9.61 0.26 11.64
N PHE A 16 -10.59 1.13 11.83
CA PHE A 16 -11.98 0.84 11.48
C PHE A 16 -12.17 0.62 9.98
N VAL A 17 -11.56 1.46 9.13
CA VAL A 17 -11.60 1.29 7.67
C VAL A 17 -11.01 -0.06 7.25
N ASN A 18 -9.84 -0.43 7.79
CA ASN A 18 -9.22 -1.73 7.50
C ASN A 18 -10.08 -2.90 7.99
N PHE A 19 -10.66 -2.80 9.18
CA PHE A 19 -11.56 -3.82 9.72
C PHE A 19 -12.81 -3.98 8.84
N ALA A 20 -13.46 -2.88 8.46
CA ALA A 20 -14.63 -2.92 7.58
C ALA A 20 -14.29 -3.52 6.22
N LYS A 21 -13.13 -3.18 5.63
CA LYS A 21 -12.63 -3.78 4.38
C LYS A 21 -12.37 -5.28 4.52
N PHE A 22 -11.78 -5.72 5.64
CA PHE A 22 -11.56 -7.14 5.91
C PHE A 22 -12.88 -7.92 5.98
N ILE A 23 -13.85 -7.44 6.76
CA ILE A 23 -15.18 -8.05 6.88
C ILE A 23 -15.91 -8.07 5.54
N SER A 24 -15.90 -6.95 4.80
CA SER A 24 -16.51 -6.87 3.47
C SER A 24 -15.89 -7.89 2.50
N GLY A 25 -14.57 -8.01 2.48
CA GLY A 25 -13.87 -9.01 1.65
C GLY A 25 -14.19 -10.45 2.06
N TYR A 26 -14.25 -10.72 3.37
CA TYR A 26 -14.63 -12.04 3.89
C TYR A 26 -16.06 -12.44 3.51
N LEU A 27 -17.03 -11.51 3.60
CA LEU A 27 -18.43 -11.76 3.27
C LEU A 27 -18.71 -11.82 1.76
N THR A 28 -17.91 -11.13 0.95
CA THR A 28 -18.11 -11.01 -0.51
C THR A 28 -17.24 -12.00 -1.30
N ASN A 29 -16.54 -12.90 -0.61
CA ASN A 29 -15.54 -13.77 -1.21
C ASN A 29 -16.13 -14.56 -2.41
N ASN A 30 -15.38 -14.62 -3.52
CA ASN A 30 -15.72 -15.33 -4.76
C ASN A 30 -16.90 -14.83 -5.62
N LYS A 31 -17.33 -13.56 -5.48
CA LYS A 31 -18.33 -12.98 -6.40
C LYS A 31 -17.66 -12.23 -7.56
N PRO A 32 -17.71 -12.72 -8.81
CA PRO A 32 -17.25 -11.95 -9.96
C PRO A 32 -18.15 -10.72 -10.14
N TYR A 33 -17.54 -9.56 -10.38
CA TYR A 33 -18.26 -8.32 -10.69
C TYR A 33 -17.56 -7.61 -11.85
N LEU A 34 -18.33 -6.87 -12.64
CA LEU A 34 -17.81 -6.04 -13.72
C LEU A 34 -17.37 -4.70 -13.13
N GLN A 35 -16.17 -4.26 -13.46
CA GLN A 35 -15.60 -2.99 -13.04
C GLN A 35 -14.98 -2.28 -14.23
N GLY A 36 -15.12 -0.95 -14.31
CA GLY A 36 -14.44 -0.16 -15.32
C GLY A 36 -12.93 -0.29 -15.18
N HIS A 37 -12.21 -0.36 -16.30
CA HIS A 37 -10.75 -0.51 -16.28
C HIS A 37 -10.06 0.63 -15.52
N ALA A 38 -10.52 1.87 -15.71
CA ALA A 38 -9.99 3.03 -14.99
C ALA A 38 -10.23 2.95 -13.48
N GLU A 39 -11.41 2.49 -13.06
CA GLU A 39 -11.74 2.32 -11.64
C GLU A 39 -10.89 1.25 -10.98
N TYR A 40 -10.58 0.18 -11.72
CA TYR A 40 -9.72 -0.91 -11.26
C TYR A 40 -8.25 -0.47 -11.16
N ALA A 41 -7.73 0.23 -12.17
CA ALA A 41 -6.35 0.67 -12.22
C ALA A 41 -6.05 1.86 -11.29
N PHE A 42 -7.02 2.77 -11.10
CA PHE A 42 -6.87 4.02 -10.37
C PHE A 42 -7.86 4.13 -9.20
N LEU A 43 -7.91 3.09 -8.36
CA LEU A 43 -8.80 3.00 -7.18
C LEU A 43 -8.83 4.25 -6.31
N LEU A 44 -7.69 4.92 -6.14
CA LEU A 44 -7.56 6.10 -5.28
C LEU A 44 -8.06 7.38 -5.96
N ASP A 45 -8.10 7.41 -7.29
CA ASP A 45 -8.49 8.61 -8.05
C ASP A 45 -10.01 8.82 -8.09
N TYR A 46 -10.78 7.84 -7.60
CA TYR A 46 -12.22 8.00 -7.36
C TYR A 46 -12.54 9.18 -6.42
N VAL A 47 -11.62 9.52 -5.50
CA VAL A 47 -11.75 10.69 -4.64
C VAL A 47 -10.79 11.79 -5.11
N PRO A 48 -11.29 12.85 -5.77
CA PRO A 48 -10.46 13.96 -6.18
C PRO A 48 -9.73 14.57 -4.99
N ASN A 49 -8.42 14.78 -5.14
CA ASN A 49 -7.54 15.33 -4.11
C ASN A 49 -7.45 14.52 -2.81
N TRP A 50 -7.68 13.19 -2.84
CA TRP A 50 -7.57 12.31 -1.66
C TRP A 50 -6.27 12.51 -0.88
N LYS A 51 -5.15 12.81 -1.57
CA LYS A 51 -3.83 13.09 -0.99
C LYS A 51 -3.85 14.23 0.05
N PHE A 52 -4.84 15.14 -0.02
CA PHE A 52 -4.98 16.22 0.97
C PHE A 52 -5.38 15.72 2.35
N MET A 53 -5.85 14.46 2.49
CA MET A 53 -6.05 13.83 3.80
C MET A 53 -4.78 13.77 4.66
N TYR A 54 -3.60 13.90 4.04
CA TYR A 54 -2.30 13.90 4.72
C TYR A 54 -1.86 15.28 5.23
N LYS A 55 -2.58 16.37 4.88
CA LYS A 55 -2.26 17.74 5.35
C LYS A 55 -2.51 17.89 6.87
N PRO A 56 -1.81 18.81 7.56
CA PRO A 56 -0.75 19.73 7.06
C PRO A 56 0.58 19.03 6.78
N GLY A 57 0.66 17.73 7.08
CA GLY A 57 1.81 16.89 6.82
C GLY A 57 2.07 16.60 5.35
N SER A 58 3.02 15.71 5.13
CA SER A 58 3.37 15.20 3.81
C SER A 58 3.28 13.68 3.74
N MET A 59 3.21 13.17 2.51
CA MET A 59 3.18 11.75 2.20
C MET A 59 4.56 11.31 1.73
N ILE A 60 5.26 10.50 2.52
CA ILE A 60 6.55 9.92 2.11
C ILE A 60 6.29 8.56 1.48
N GLN A 61 6.79 8.36 0.26
CA GLN A 61 6.72 7.09 -0.46
C GLN A 61 8.04 6.36 -0.31
N TYR A 62 7.99 5.12 0.16
CA TYR A 62 9.16 4.24 0.19
C TYR A 62 8.83 2.94 -0.54
N GLN A 63 9.56 2.68 -1.63
CA GLN A 63 9.42 1.46 -2.41
C GLN A 63 10.59 0.52 -2.14
N SER A 64 10.31 -0.66 -1.61
CA SER A 64 11.30 -1.72 -1.48
C SER A 64 11.04 -2.84 -2.48
N PHE A 65 12.11 -3.50 -2.90
CA PHE A 65 12.11 -4.65 -3.79
C PHE A 65 12.82 -5.79 -3.06
N ILE A 66 12.12 -6.92 -2.87
CA ILE A 66 12.59 -8.06 -2.07
C ILE A 66 12.45 -9.36 -2.88
N PRO A 67 13.46 -10.24 -2.89
CA PRO A 67 13.35 -11.56 -3.50
C PRO A 67 12.19 -12.37 -2.91
N LYS A 68 11.56 -13.21 -3.72
CA LYS A 68 10.42 -14.04 -3.30
C LYS A 68 10.71 -14.87 -2.05
N GLU A 69 11.92 -15.43 -1.97
CA GLU A 69 12.37 -16.33 -0.91
C GLU A 69 12.30 -15.64 0.46
N ASN A 70 12.59 -14.34 0.49
CA ASN A 70 12.70 -13.55 1.72
C ASN A 70 11.57 -12.52 1.87
N ALA A 71 10.63 -12.47 0.93
CA ALA A 71 9.62 -11.41 0.84
C ALA A 71 8.77 -11.31 2.11
N VAL A 72 8.26 -12.45 2.60
CA VAL A 72 7.38 -12.50 3.77
C VAL A 72 8.10 -11.98 5.02
N ASP A 73 9.29 -12.51 5.32
CA ASP A 73 10.05 -12.15 6.51
C ASP A 73 10.49 -10.69 6.47
N ALA A 74 11.02 -10.23 5.33
CA ALA A 74 11.55 -8.89 5.22
C ALA A 74 10.45 -7.82 5.23
N PHE A 75 9.29 -8.03 4.57
CA PHE A 75 8.18 -7.08 4.70
C PHE A 75 7.57 -7.10 6.10
N SER A 76 7.50 -8.27 6.75
CA SER A 76 7.03 -8.37 8.13
C SER A 76 7.93 -7.60 9.09
N GLU A 77 9.25 -7.68 8.90
CA GLU A 77 10.22 -6.92 9.68
C GLU A 77 10.15 -5.42 9.41
N ILE A 78 10.00 -5.01 8.15
CA ILE A 78 9.77 -3.59 7.80
C ILE A 78 8.54 -3.05 8.55
N LEU A 79 7.41 -3.76 8.49
CA LEU A 79 6.19 -3.35 9.18
C LEU A 79 6.37 -3.31 10.71
N ARG A 80 7.06 -4.30 11.29
CA ARG A 80 7.36 -4.37 12.72
C ARG A 80 8.22 -3.20 13.18
N ILE A 81 9.30 -2.88 12.44
CA ILE A 81 10.17 -1.73 12.72
C ILE A 81 9.39 -0.43 12.61
N CYS A 82 8.57 -0.28 11.56
CA CYS A 82 7.71 0.89 11.38
C CYS A 82 6.78 1.07 12.58
N GLN A 83 6.06 0.04 13.00
CA GLN A 83 5.18 0.08 14.17
C GLN A 83 5.92 0.43 15.45
N LYS A 84 7.08 -0.20 15.71
CA LYS A 84 7.93 0.09 16.88
C LYS A 84 8.38 1.56 16.93
N ARG A 85 8.54 2.20 15.77
CA ARG A 85 8.93 3.61 15.63
C ARG A 85 7.73 4.56 15.53
N GLY A 86 6.49 4.08 15.73
CA GLY A 86 5.27 4.89 15.58
C GLY A 86 5.01 5.34 14.15
N ILE A 87 5.63 4.71 13.15
CA ILE A 87 5.44 4.97 11.73
C ILE A 87 4.33 4.04 11.23
N ILE A 88 3.16 4.61 10.97
CA ILE A 88 2.01 3.81 10.51
C ILE A 88 1.83 4.03 9.00
N THR A 89 1.95 2.94 8.25
CA THR A 89 1.78 2.91 6.80
C THR A 89 0.29 2.78 6.48
N TRP A 90 -0.38 3.90 6.23
CA TRP A 90 -1.83 3.89 5.93
C TRP A 90 -2.17 3.35 4.55
N LEU A 91 -1.24 3.49 3.60
CA LEU A 91 -1.37 2.90 2.27
C LEU A 91 -0.12 2.03 2.03
N ALA A 92 -0.36 0.76 1.72
CA ALA A 92 0.63 -0.22 1.37
C ALA A 92 0.15 -0.94 0.11
N VAL A 93 0.95 -0.90 -0.97
CA VAL A 93 0.62 -1.58 -2.23
C VAL A 93 1.64 -2.67 -2.49
N PHE A 94 1.20 -3.92 -2.50
CA PHE A 94 2.06 -5.07 -2.81
C PHE A 94 1.87 -5.51 -4.25
N LYS A 95 2.98 -5.79 -4.93
CA LYS A 95 2.98 -6.34 -6.29
C LYS A 95 4.01 -7.45 -6.41
N LYS A 96 3.57 -8.60 -6.91
CA LYS A 96 4.47 -9.66 -7.38
C LYS A 96 4.98 -9.30 -8.77
N HIS A 97 6.28 -9.38 -8.95
CA HIS A 97 6.96 -9.18 -10.21
C HIS A 97 7.46 -10.51 -10.75
N LYS A 98 7.35 -10.66 -12.07
CA LYS A 98 7.97 -11.75 -12.82
C LYS A 98 9.36 -11.32 -13.29
N PRO A 99 10.30 -12.25 -13.48
CA PRO A 99 11.63 -11.93 -13.97
C PRO A 99 11.56 -11.38 -15.40
N ASP A 100 12.16 -10.21 -15.64
CA ASP A 100 12.22 -9.56 -16.96
C ASP A 100 13.65 -9.22 -17.38
N SER A 101 13.96 -9.40 -18.66
CA SER A 101 15.31 -9.36 -19.26
C SER A 101 15.93 -7.97 -19.39
N PHE A 102 15.17 -6.93 -19.10
CA PHE A 102 15.63 -5.55 -19.24
C PHE A 102 16.68 -5.17 -18.18
N LEU A 103 17.74 -4.45 -18.61
CA LEU A 103 18.96 -4.23 -17.81
C LEU A 103 18.83 -3.16 -16.73
N LEU A 104 17.91 -2.20 -16.89
CA LEU A 104 17.65 -1.10 -15.95
C LEU A 104 16.41 -1.36 -15.08
N THR A 105 15.89 -2.59 -15.08
CA THR A 105 14.73 -2.91 -14.27
C THR A 105 15.14 -2.89 -12.80
N HIS A 106 14.52 -1.98 -12.04
CA HIS A 106 14.61 -1.95 -10.58
C HIS A 106 14.07 -3.26 -9.95
N VAL A 107 13.39 -4.08 -10.76
CA VAL A 107 12.95 -5.43 -10.44
C VAL A 107 14.11 -6.41 -10.58
N ILE A 108 14.83 -6.62 -9.48
CA ILE A 108 15.37 -7.88 -8.90
C ILE A 108 16.15 -8.88 -9.80
N ARG A 109 16.14 -8.83 -11.14
CA ARG A 109 16.80 -9.81 -12.00
C ARG A 109 18.31 -9.84 -11.79
N ARG A 110 18.98 -8.69 -11.70
CA ARG A 110 20.45 -8.68 -11.61
C ARG A 110 20.99 -9.05 -10.22
N LEU A 111 20.17 -9.03 -9.16
CA LEU A 111 20.63 -9.33 -7.81
C LEU A 111 20.21 -10.71 -7.29
N PHE A 112 19.14 -11.34 -7.80
CA PHE A 112 18.58 -12.52 -7.14
C PHE A 112 18.02 -13.66 -8.02
N ASN A 113 18.18 -13.67 -9.35
CA ASN A 113 17.78 -14.82 -10.21
C ASN A 113 16.36 -15.39 -9.93
N GLY A 114 15.34 -14.55 -9.68
CA GLY A 114 14.02 -15.04 -9.28
C GLY A 114 12.86 -14.05 -9.38
N ASP A 115 11.66 -14.54 -9.01
CA ASP A 115 10.48 -13.70 -8.78
C ASP A 115 10.76 -12.70 -7.66
N GLY A 116 10.17 -11.52 -7.76
CA GLY A 116 10.36 -10.45 -6.78
C GLY A 116 9.06 -9.90 -6.27
N PHE A 117 9.07 -9.27 -5.10
CA PHE A 117 7.96 -8.49 -4.60
C PHE A 117 8.38 -7.05 -4.38
N SER A 118 7.48 -6.12 -4.71
CA SER A 118 7.65 -4.73 -4.30
C SER A 118 6.51 -4.28 -3.42
N SER A 119 6.82 -3.40 -2.48
CA SER A 119 5.80 -2.67 -1.73
C SER A 119 6.02 -1.17 -1.81
N ASN A 120 4.95 -0.40 -2.03
CA ASN A 120 4.96 1.05 -1.79
C ASN A 120 4.32 1.35 -0.44
N PHE A 121 5.09 1.88 0.51
CA PHE A 121 4.58 2.35 1.78
C PHE A 121 4.42 3.87 1.77
N TYR A 122 3.27 4.34 2.24
CA TYR A 122 2.96 5.76 2.35
C TYR A 122 2.81 6.14 3.82
N LYS A 123 3.60 7.13 4.26
CA LYS A 123 3.55 7.69 5.62
C LYS A 123 2.87 9.05 5.60
N SER A 124 1.93 9.28 6.51
CA SER A 124 1.48 10.63 6.88
C SER A 124 2.41 11.22 7.92
N LYS A 125 3.11 12.31 7.61
CA LYS A 125 3.92 13.06 8.58
C LYS A 125 3.08 14.23 9.12
N LYS A 126 2.04 13.98 9.91
CA LYS A 126 1.35 15.06 10.63
C LYS A 126 2.37 15.69 11.57
N THR A 127 2.86 16.88 11.22
CA THR A 127 3.61 17.74 12.14
C THR A 127 2.74 17.93 13.38
N LEU A 128 3.35 17.72 14.56
CA LEU A 128 2.73 18.01 15.85
C LEU A 128 2.17 19.42 15.89
#